data_AF-A0A1V2ATK4-F1
#
_entry.id   AF-A0A1V2ATK4-F1
#
_cell.length_a   1.000
_cell.length_b   1.000
_cell.length_c   1.000
_cell.angle_alpha   90.00
_cell.angle_beta   90.00
_cell.angle_gamma   90.00
#
_symmetry.space_group_name_H-M   'P 1'
#
loop_
_entity.id
_entity.type
_entity.pdbx_description
1 polymer ?
#
loop_
_entity_poly.entity_id
_entity_poly.type
_entity_poly.pdbx_seq_one_letter_code
_entity_poly.pdbx_strand_id
1 'polypeptide(L)'
;MGYDAAGHLISLVKRLNDSTNLEEKIAENTYNELGQLQQKKIGVAASGQLDTLTYTYNIKGWLAGINKAFVNSTGTDNWFGEEISYDDGFDSSQYNGNIAGIKWKTRSNGI
;
A
#
# COMPACT_ATOMS: atom_id res chain seq x y z
N MET A 1 -10.54 -7.11 -15.00
CA MET A 1 -9.20 -6.75 -14.50
C MET A 1 -8.45 -6.14 -15.66
N GLY A 2 -7.74 -5.04 -15.42
CA GLY A 2 -6.88 -4.39 -16.41
C GLY A 2 -5.42 -4.62 -16.07
N TYR A 3 -4.59 -4.83 -17.08
CA TYR A 3 -3.15 -5.05 -16.94
C TYR A 3 -2.38 -4.09 -17.85
N ASP A 4 -1.17 -3.73 -17.44
CA ASP A 4 -0.22 -3.05 -18.33
C ASP A 4 0.43 -4.04 -19.31
N ALA A 5 1.29 -3.54 -20.22
CA ALA A 5 1.98 -4.37 -21.21
C ALA A 5 2.98 -5.37 -20.60
N ALA A 6 3.44 -5.14 -19.37
CA ALA A 6 4.34 -6.03 -18.63
C ALA A 6 3.57 -7.08 -17.82
N GLY A 7 2.23 -7.02 -17.80
CA GLY A 7 1.37 -7.97 -17.10
C GLY A 7 1.09 -7.61 -15.64
N HIS A 8 1.41 -6.40 -15.20
CA HIS A 8 1.06 -5.94 -13.86
C HIS A 8 -0.41 -5.52 -13.78
N LEU A 9 -1.09 -5.87 -12.68
CA LEU A 9 -2.50 -5.53 -12.48
C LEU A 9 -2.66 -4.04 -12.19
N ILE A 10 -3.19 -3.26 -13.13
CA ILE A 10 -3.42 -1.81 -12.94
C ILE A 10 -4.82 -1.47 -12.44
N SER A 11 -5.81 -2.33 -12.69
CA SER A 11 -7.19 -2.09 -12.24
C SER A 11 -7.94 -3.36 -11.90
N LEU A 12 -8.57 -3.36 -10.72
CA LEU A 12 -9.49 -4.40 -10.29
C LEU A 12 -10.90 -3.81 -10.19
N VAL A 13 -11.79 -4.34 -11.03
CA VAL A 13 -13.21 -4.01 -11.05
C VAL A 13 -14.00 -5.25 -10.68
N LYS A 14 -15.05 -5.09 -9.87
CA LYS A 14 -15.96 -6.15 -9.47
C LYS A 14 -17.39 -5.68 -9.68
N ARG A 15 -18.22 -6.57 -10.21
CA ARG A 15 -19.65 -6.33 -10.40
C ARG A 15 -20.43 -7.25 -9.49
N LEU A 16 -21.37 -6.70 -8.73
CA LEU A 16 -22.31 -7.51 -7.98
C LEU A 16 -23.44 -7.96 -8.92
N ASN A 17 -23.63 -9.28 -9.02
CA ASN A 17 -24.58 -9.89 -9.95
C ASN A 17 -24.35 -9.44 -11.41
N ASP A 18 -25.42 -9.42 -12.20
CA ASP A 18 -25.39 -9.06 -13.62
C ASP A 18 -25.79 -7.60 -13.90
N SER A 19 -25.84 -6.76 -12.87
CA SER A 19 -26.19 -5.34 -13.00
C SER A 19 -24.95 -4.49 -13.23
N THR A 20 -24.85 -3.84 -14.39
CA THR A 20 -23.75 -2.90 -14.70
C THR A 20 -23.69 -1.70 -13.78
N ASN A 21 -24.81 -1.36 -13.12
CA ASN A 21 -24.87 -0.25 -12.17
C ASN A 21 -24.27 -0.60 -10.79
N LEU A 22 -23.94 -1.87 -10.57
CA LEU A 22 -23.28 -2.36 -9.35
C LEU A 22 -21.81 -2.74 -9.62
N GLU A 23 -21.24 -2.17 -10.68
CA GLU A 23 -19.83 -2.32 -11.00
C GLU A 23 -19.01 -1.28 -10.21
N GLU A 24 -18.08 -1.78 -9.41
CA GLU A 24 -17.25 -0.98 -8.50
C GLU A 24 -15.77 -1.22 -8.78
N LYS A 25 -14.99 -0.13 -8.81
CA LYS A 25 -13.54 -0.22 -8.94
C LYS A 25 -12.90 -0.40 -7.56
N ILE A 26 -12.58 -1.65 -7.27
CA ILE A 26 -12.03 -2.07 -5.97
C ILE A 26 -10.61 -1.55 -5.75
N ALA A 27 -9.78 -1.58 -6.80
CA ALA A 27 -8.40 -1.10 -6.70
C ALA A 27 -7.86 -0.52 -8.01
N GLU A 28 -7.00 0.48 -7.87
CA GLU A 28 -6.11 0.96 -8.93
C GLU A 28 -4.67 0.93 -8.43
N ASN A 29 -3.78 0.31 -9.20
CA ASN A 29 -2.38 0.19 -8.85
C ASN A 29 -1.53 0.97 -9.84
N THR A 30 -0.46 1.56 -9.33
CA THR A 30 0.63 2.11 -10.12
C THR A 30 1.93 1.45 -9.70
N TYR A 31 2.85 1.33 -10.64
CA TYR A 31 4.12 0.63 -10.45
C TYR A 31 5.26 1.59 -10.79
N ASN A 32 6.38 1.46 -10.07
CA ASN A 32 7.60 2.20 -10.41
C ASN A 32 8.29 1.58 -11.63
N GLU A 33 9.39 2.18 -12.08
CA GLU A 33 10.16 1.76 -13.26
C GLU A 33 10.77 0.36 -13.12
N LEU A 34 10.85 -0.17 -11.88
CA LEU A 34 11.31 -1.52 -11.58
C LEU A 34 10.17 -2.55 -11.55
N GLY A 35 8.92 -2.14 -11.83
CA GLY A 35 7.74 -3.00 -11.76
C GLY A 35 7.25 -3.29 -10.34
N GLN A 36 7.74 -2.56 -9.33
CA GLN A 36 7.28 -2.71 -7.96
C GLN A 36 6.03 -1.85 -7.74
N LEU A 37 5.07 -2.37 -6.98
CA LEU A 37 3.84 -1.64 -6.65
C LEU A 37 4.19 -0.35 -5.90
N GLN A 38 3.93 0.81 -6.49
CA GLN A 38 4.25 2.11 -5.88
C GLN A 38 3.06 2.67 -5.09
N GLN A 39 1.87 2.62 -5.68
CA GLN A 39 0.66 3.12 -5.05
C GLN A 39 -0.53 2.22 -5.37
N LYS A 40 -1.40 2.00 -4.37
CA LYS A 40 -2.69 1.35 -4.53
C LYS A 40 -3.80 2.22 -3.97
N LYS A 41 -4.73 2.66 -4.81
CA LYS A 41 -5.97 3.31 -4.40
C LYS A 41 -7.04 2.26 -4.16
N ILE A 42 -7.84 2.40 -3.11
CA ILE A 42 -8.87 1.43 -2.71
C ILE A 42 -10.25 2.08 -2.79
N GLY A 43 -11.23 1.37 -3.35
CA GLY A 43 -12.62 1.83 -3.45
C GLY A 43 -12.72 3.12 -4.26
N VAL A 44 -12.28 3.09 -5.51
CA VAL A 44 -12.21 4.26 -6.39
C VAL A 44 -13.57 4.53 -7.02
N ALA A 45 -14.11 5.70 -6.76
CA ALA A 45 -15.38 6.20 -7.29
C ALA A 45 -15.20 7.62 -7.86
N ALA A 46 -16.23 8.14 -8.52
CA ALA A 46 -16.21 9.50 -9.06
C ALA A 46 -16.02 10.59 -7.98
N SER A 47 -16.44 10.31 -6.74
CA SER A 47 -16.30 11.19 -5.58
C SER A 47 -14.91 11.12 -4.91
N GLY A 48 -14.03 10.23 -5.36
CA GLY A 48 -12.71 10.00 -4.77
C GLY A 48 -12.47 8.54 -4.44
N GLN A 49 -11.61 8.27 -3.47
CA GLN A 49 -11.21 6.94 -3.04
C GLN A 49 -11.33 6.79 -1.51
N LEU A 50 -11.51 5.56 -1.03
CA LEU A 50 -11.61 5.28 0.41
C LEU A 50 -10.28 5.41 1.15
N ASP A 51 -9.19 4.94 0.53
CA ASP A 51 -7.83 5.11 1.03
C ASP A 51 -6.81 4.99 -0.11
N THR A 52 -5.58 5.40 0.16
CA THR A 52 -4.42 5.22 -0.71
C THR A 52 -3.28 4.60 0.08
N LEU A 53 -2.70 3.52 -0.44
CA LEU A 53 -1.53 2.87 0.12
C LEU A 53 -0.31 3.22 -0.74
N THR A 54 0.67 3.89 -0.15
CA THR A 54 1.95 4.21 -0.78
C THR A 54 3.02 3.26 -0.28
N TYR A 55 3.64 2.53 -1.18
CA TYR A 55 4.64 1.50 -0.87
C TYR A 55 6.04 2.07 -1.05
N THR A 56 6.91 1.77 -0.10
CA THR A 56 8.32 2.17 -0.14
C THR A 56 9.20 0.94 -0.03
N TYR A 57 10.34 0.96 -0.71
CA TYR A 57 11.26 -0.17 -0.76
C TYR A 57 12.66 0.29 -0.36
N ASN A 58 13.44 -0.61 0.23
CA ASN A 58 14.86 -0.36 0.47
C ASN A 58 15.68 -0.59 -0.80
N ILE A 59 16.99 -0.29 -0.74
CA ILE A 59 17.92 -0.43 -1.87
C ILE A 59 18.02 -1.88 -2.41
N LYS A 60 17.66 -2.89 -1.60
CA LYS A 60 17.62 -4.31 -1.99
C LYS A 60 16.28 -4.72 -2.61
N GLY A 61 15.34 -3.79 -2.73
CA GLY A 61 13.99 -4.03 -3.27
C GLY A 61 13.02 -4.67 -2.29
N TRP A 62 13.36 -4.78 -1.00
CA TRP A 62 12.45 -5.28 0.03
C TRP A 62 11.49 -4.18 0.47
N LEU A 63 10.27 -4.56 0.85
CA LEU A 63 9.25 -3.63 1.34
C LEU A 63 9.73 -2.98 2.65
N ALA A 64 9.90 -1.67 2.64
CA ALA A 64 10.32 -0.88 3.79
C ALA A 64 9.14 -0.23 4.54
N GLY A 65 7.97 -0.14 3.88
CA GLY A 65 6.76 0.33 4.53
C GLY A 65 5.61 0.62 3.59
N ILE A 66 4.42 0.73 4.19
CA ILE A 66 3.17 1.14 3.55
C ILE A 66 2.69 2.39 4.29
N ASN A 67 2.50 3.51 3.60
CA ASN A 67 2.18 4.79 4.22
C ASN A 67 3.13 5.12 5.39
N LYS A 68 4.44 4.89 5.21
CA LYS A 68 5.47 5.08 6.24
C LYS A 68 5.42 6.47 6.89
N ALA A 69 5.11 7.52 6.13
CA ALA A 69 4.94 8.87 6.66
C ALA A 69 3.74 9.00 7.64
N PHE A 70 2.65 8.26 7.41
CA PHE A 70 1.49 8.24 8.31
C PHE A 70 1.83 7.61 9.67
N VAL A 71 2.67 6.57 9.68
CA VAL A 71 3.13 5.89 10.91
C VAL A 71 3.94 6.82 11.79
N ASN A 72 4.72 7.72 11.19
CA ASN A 72 5.63 8.63 11.89
C ASN A 72 5.06 10.03 12.13
N SER A 73 3.76 10.23 11.87
CA SER A 73 3.09 11.52 12.06
C SER A 73 1.82 11.36 12.89
N THR A 74 1.25 12.48 13.31
CA THR A 74 -0.08 12.58 13.93
C THR A 74 -1.19 12.78 12.89
N GLY A 75 -0.87 12.65 11.59
CA GLY A 75 -1.83 12.81 10.49
C GLY A 75 -2.93 11.76 10.51
N THR A 76 -4.04 12.05 9.82
CA THR A 76 -5.20 11.15 9.67
C THR A 76 -5.57 10.87 8.22
N ASP A 77 -4.62 11.12 7.31
CA ASP A 77 -4.82 11.05 5.85
C ASP A 77 -4.98 9.61 5.34
N ASN A 78 -4.52 8.63 6.13
CA ASN A 78 -4.61 7.20 5.82
C ASN A 78 -5.32 6.42 6.93
N TRP A 79 -5.91 5.28 6.56
CA TRP A 79 -6.51 4.37 7.54
C TRP A 79 -5.49 3.41 8.16
N PHE A 80 -4.46 3.06 7.39
CA PHE A 80 -3.40 2.14 7.79
C PHE A 80 -2.03 2.63 7.31
N GLY A 81 -1.01 2.33 8.12
CA GLY A 81 0.37 2.31 7.68
C GLY A 81 1.24 1.38 8.51
N GLU A 82 2.37 0.99 7.92
CA GLU A 82 3.43 0.22 8.55
C GLU A 82 4.81 0.71 8.11
N GLU A 83 5.78 0.51 8.99
CA GLU A 83 7.20 0.63 8.68
C GLU A 83 7.89 -0.65 9.14
N ILE A 84 8.66 -1.23 8.22
CA ILE A 84 9.36 -2.49 8.39
C ILE A 84 10.85 -2.18 8.52
N SER A 85 11.42 -2.65 9.62
CA SER A 85 12.83 -2.49 9.97
C SER A 85 13.59 -3.78 9.69
N TYR A 86 14.75 -3.65 9.06
CA TYR A 86 15.65 -4.77 8.76
C TYR A 86 16.97 -4.57 9.49
N ASP A 87 17.87 -3.79 8.93
CA ASP A 87 19.15 -3.42 9.50
C ASP A 87 19.10 -2.15 10.36
N ASP A 88 17.94 -1.48 10.41
CA ASP A 88 17.71 -0.21 11.08
C ASP A 88 16.53 -0.22 12.05
N GLY A 89 16.72 0.31 13.26
CA GLY A 89 15.66 0.39 14.28
C GLY A 89 15.27 -0.99 14.85
N PHE A 90 14.75 -0.99 16.09
CA PHE A 90 14.51 -2.17 16.95
C PHE A 90 15.77 -2.76 17.61
N ASP A 91 15.55 -3.64 18.59
CA ASP A 91 16.58 -4.13 19.52
C ASP A 91 17.68 -4.97 18.84
N SER A 92 17.40 -5.60 17.69
CA SER A 92 18.35 -6.45 16.97
C SER A 92 18.24 -6.32 15.46
N SER A 93 19.17 -5.57 14.85
CA SER A 93 19.31 -5.45 13.39
C SER A 93 19.55 -6.80 12.71
N GLN A 94 18.90 -7.00 11.57
CA GLN A 94 18.98 -8.17 10.71
C GLN A 94 19.51 -7.79 9.31
N TYR A 95 20.73 -8.24 8.99
CA TYR A 95 21.40 -7.89 7.72
C TYR A 95 21.16 -8.90 6.59
N ASN A 96 20.59 -10.06 6.92
CA ASN A 96 20.33 -11.18 6.01
C ASN A 96 18.95 -11.13 5.34
N GLY A 97 18.17 -10.07 5.58
CA GLY A 97 16.81 -9.92 5.06
C GLY A 97 15.70 -10.47 5.92
N ASN A 98 16.04 -10.96 7.11
CA ASN A 98 15.04 -11.13 8.15
C ASN A 98 14.53 -9.76 8.59
N ILE A 99 13.26 -9.72 8.99
CA ILE A 99 12.65 -8.51 9.56
C ILE A 99 13.09 -8.42 11.03
N ALA A 100 13.70 -7.29 11.41
CA ALA A 100 14.06 -6.99 12.80
C ALA A 100 12.84 -6.54 13.61
N GLY A 101 11.92 -5.81 12.98
CA GLY A 101 10.69 -5.36 13.63
C GLY A 101 9.74 -4.66 12.69
N ILE A 102 8.50 -4.48 13.15
CA ILE A 102 7.45 -3.77 12.43
C ILE A 102 6.76 -2.83 13.41
N LYS A 103 6.64 -1.56 13.03
CA LYS A 103 5.72 -0.63 13.70
C LYS A 103 4.57 -0.33 12.75
N TRP A 104 3.36 -0.28 13.29
CA TRP A 104 2.16 -0.04 12.51
C TRP A 104 1.21 0.88 13.26
N LYS A 105 0.36 1.57 12.50
CA LYS A 105 -0.63 2.50 13.01
C LYS A 105 -1.90 2.34 12.20
N THR A 106 -3.04 2.41 12.86
CA THR A 106 -4.32 2.68 12.19
C THR A 106 -4.85 4.04 12.62
N ARG A 107 -5.76 4.61 11.82
CA ARG A 107 -6.44 5.86 12.16
C ARG A 107 -7.17 5.80 13.51
N SER A 108 -7.60 4.62 13.94
CA SER A 108 -8.33 4.43 15.20
C SER A 108 -7.43 4.30 16.43
N ASN A 109 -6.10 4.31 16.29
CA ASN A 109 -5.19 4.16 17.43
C ASN A 109 -5.24 5.37 18.41
N GLY A 110 -5.87 6.49 18.03
CA GLY A 110 -6.09 7.63 18.94
C GLY A 110 -4.83 8.40 19.34
N ILE A 111 -3.75 8.28 18.55
CA ILE A 111 -2.43 8.91 18.70
C ILE A 111 -2.15 9.73 17.44
#